data_AF-A0A1Z7Z932-F1
#
_entry.id   AF-A0A1Z7Z932-F1
#
_cell.length_a   1.000
_cell.length_b   1.000
_cell.length_c   1.000
_cell.angle_alpha   90.00
_cell.angle_beta   90.00
_cell.angle_gamma   90.00
#
_symmetry.space_group_name_H-M   'P 1'
#
loop_
_entity.id
_entity.type
_entity.pdbx_description
1 polymer ?
#
loop_
_entity_poly.entity_id
_entity_poly.type
_entity_poly.pdbx_seq_one_letter_code
_entity_poly.pdbx_strand_id
1 'polypeptide(L)'
;MKKLIIVLCVILSFTSLNAQDTYTVNGETLELKTEVNGKLDLLWNIIEGKYRYFVRTSDATITELVNTKNAQNKYQEEYKTTLENLTKNSNLSTKKLNLTLYSLKGFIDDYNGSVDVNYQSSVTKSVVKLRLAGFGGVTNNPFVKNPDNKKVAQFGIELEVQESNINSRHAIFLQLKHVTESDFGKYSTTEVGLGYRFRIVNTKAFSLYANMKFATVNFSKSTINYFNESDVLITEDLSEAAFDVPFIFGVGADIRITKNSFITLGFNELFALLIDNQGNFPTDFTIGYKFNL
;
A
#
# COMPACT_ATOMS: atom_id res chain seq x y z
N MET A 1 25.36 -6.21 -22.84
CA MET A 1 24.61 -6.33 -21.56
C MET A 1 23.45 -5.34 -21.44
N LYS A 2 23.65 -4.01 -21.60
CA LYS A 2 22.56 -3.01 -21.52
C LYS A 2 21.40 -3.25 -22.50
N LYS A 3 21.69 -3.67 -23.74
CA LYS A 3 20.66 -4.00 -24.76
C LYS A 3 19.84 -5.25 -24.41
N LEU A 4 20.41 -6.21 -23.67
CA LEU A 4 19.73 -7.45 -23.29
C LEU A 4 18.73 -7.22 -22.14
N ILE A 5 19.05 -6.27 -21.24
CA ILE A 5 18.17 -5.86 -20.13
C ILE A 5 16.92 -5.14 -20.67
N ILE A 6 17.08 -4.26 -21.67
CA ILE A 6 15.95 -3.55 -22.28
C ILE A 6 14.98 -4.53 -22.97
N VAL A 7 15.52 -5.52 -23.69
CA VAL A 7 14.71 -6.57 -24.33
C VAL A 7 13.98 -7.43 -23.28
N LEU A 8 14.63 -7.75 -22.16
CA LEU A 8 13.99 -8.50 -21.06
C LEU A 8 12.88 -7.71 -20.36
N CYS A 9 13.06 -6.39 -20.17
CA CYS A 9 12.02 -5.51 -19.61
C CYS A 9 10.79 -5.38 -20.54
N VAL A 10 11.01 -5.37 -21.86
CA VAL A 10 9.91 -5.33 -22.86
C VAL A 10 9.17 -6.67 -22.91
N ILE A 11 9.86 -7.81 -22.79
CA ILE A 11 9.21 -9.14 -22.80
C ILE A 11 8.38 -9.37 -21.53
N LEU A 12 8.82 -8.88 -20.37
CA LEU A 12 8.09 -8.99 -19.09
C LEU A 12 6.86 -8.08 -19.00
N SER A 13 6.67 -7.13 -19.93
CA SER A 13 5.48 -6.25 -19.94
C SER A 13 4.27 -6.87 -20.66
N PHE A 14 4.41 -8.04 -21.30
CA PHE A 14 3.33 -8.67 -22.10
C PHE A 14 2.50 -9.74 -21.36
N THR A 15 2.75 -10.01 -20.07
CA THR A 15 2.07 -11.12 -19.38
C THR A 15 0.78 -10.68 -18.68
N SER A 16 -0.23 -10.30 -19.45
CA SER A 16 -1.65 -10.31 -19.02
C SER A 16 -2.60 -9.95 -20.16
N LEU A 17 -2.55 -10.69 -21.26
CA LEU A 17 -3.65 -10.71 -22.22
C LEU A 17 -4.80 -11.50 -21.58
N ASN A 18 -5.70 -10.79 -20.89
CA ASN A 18 -7.02 -11.37 -20.59
C ASN A 18 -7.70 -11.63 -21.93
N ALA A 19 -8.10 -12.88 -22.16
CA ALA A 19 -8.89 -13.24 -23.34
C ALA A 19 -10.17 -12.38 -23.36
N GLN A 20 -10.33 -11.60 -24.43
CA GLN A 20 -11.56 -10.89 -24.74
C GLN A 20 -12.30 -11.71 -25.77
N ASP A 21 -13.53 -12.07 -25.47
CA ASP A 21 -14.39 -12.82 -26.38
C ASP A 21 -15.46 -11.90 -26.95
N THR A 22 -15.88 -12.17 -28.18
CA THR A 22 -16.93 -11.42 -28.87
C THR A 22 -18.30 -12.06 -28.64
N TYR A 23 -19.27 -11.26 -28.24
CA TYR A 23 -20.64 -11.67 -27.93
C TYR A 23 -21.65 -10.80 -28.65
N THR A 24 -22.80 -11.36 -29.03
CA THR A 24 -23.93 -10.59 -29.55
C THR A 24 -24.96 -10.40 -28.44
N VAL A 25 -25.19 -9.15 -28.02
CA VAL A 25 -26.15 -8.80 -26.96
C VAL A 25 -27.11 -7.76 -27.51
N ASN A 26 -28.41 -8.07 -27.55
CA ASN A 26 -29.45 -7.18 -28.09
C ASN A 26 -29.17 -6.64 -29.51
N GLY A 27 -28.52 -7.46 -30.36
CA GLY A 27 -28.15 -7.07 -31.73
C GLY A 27 -26.85 -6.28 -31.85
N GLU A 28 -26.22 -5.91 -30.74
CA GLU A 28 -24.90 -5.27 -30.68
C GLU A 28 -23.80 -6.34 -30.55
N THR A 29 -22.74 -6.23 -31.33
CA THR A 29 -21.55 -7.11 -31.20
C THR A 29 -20.55 -6.45 -30.25
N LEU A 30 -20.27 -7.10 -29.13
CA LEU A 30 -19.50 -6.57 -28.01
C LEU A 30 -18.31 -7.48 -27.68
N GLU A 31 -17.14 -6.89 -27.48
CA GLU A 31 -16.02 -7.58 -26.84
C GLU A 31 -16.18 -7.48 -25.32
N LEU A 32 -16.18 -8.61 -24.61
CA LEU A 32 -16.34 -8.65 -23.16
C LEU A 32 -15.23 -9.50 -22.51
N LYS A 33 -14.80 -9.08 -21.32
CA LYS A 33 -13.88 -9.81 -20.45
C LYS A 33 -14.66 -10.60 -19.41
N THR A 34 -14.29 -11.85 -19.20
CA THR A 34 -14.85 -12.66 -18.10
C THR A 34 -14.12 -12.36 -16.80
N GLU A 35 -14.86 -11.86 -15.80
CA GLU A 35 -14.35 -11.61 -14.44
C GLU A 35 -14.61 -12.79 -13.50
N VAL A 36 -15.77 -13.43 -13.65
CA VAL A 36 -16.19 -14.61 -12.89
C VAL A 36 -16.73 -15.63 -13.88
N ASN A 37 -16.31 -16.89 -13.74
CA ASN A 37 -16.80 -18.02 -14.54
C ASN A 37 -17.43 -19.05 -13.59
N GLY A 38 -18.68 -19.44 -13.80
CA GLY A 38 -19.41 -20.38 -12.97
C GLY A 38 -20.82 -20.67 -13.51
N LYS A 39 -21.78 -20.93 -12.61
CA LYS A 39 -23.19 -21.13 -13.01
C LYS A 39 -23.82 -19.85 -13.54
N LEU A 40 -23.39 -18.73 -12.97
CA LEU A 40 -23.63 -17.37 -13.44
C LEU A 40 -22.28 -16.71 -13.66
N ASP A 41 -21.99 -16.30 -14.88
CA ASP A 41 -20.75 -15.59 -15.20
C ASP A 41 -20.93 -14.09 -15.01
N LEU A 42 -19.84 -13.41 -14.67
CA LEU A 42 -19.74 -11.95 -14.73
C LEU A 42 -18.84 -11.56 -15.90
N LEU A 43 -19.39 -10.80 -16.83
CA LEU A 43 -18.68 -10.24 -17.98
C LEU A 43 -18.66 -8.71 -17.89
N TRP A 44 -17.62 -8.07 -18.41
CA TRP A 44 -17.54 -6.61 -18.44
C TRP A 44 -16.65 -6.07 -19.55
N ASN A 45 -16.87 -4.81 -19.93
CA ASN A 45 -15.88 -4.02 -20.67
C ASN A 45 -16.08 -2.52 -20.43
N ILE A 46 -15.12 -1.71 -20.87
CA ILE A 46 -15.23 -0.26 -20.93
C ILE A 46 -15.62 0.11 -22.36
N ILE A 47 -16.84 0.59 -22.54
CA ILE A 47 -17.41 0.95 -23.84
C ILE A 47 -17.78 2.43 -23.77
N GLU A 48 -17.27 3.23 -24.72
CA GLU A 48 -17.44 4.70 -24.72
C GLU A 48 -17.04 5.35 -23.38
N GLY A 49 -15.97 4.85 -22.75
CA GLY A 49 -15.47 5.34 -21.47
C GLY A 49 -16.31 4.97 -20.24
N LYS A 50 -17.33 4.12 -20.40
CA LYS A 50 -18.20 3.67 -19.31
C LYS A 50 -18.03 2.18 -19.07
N TYR A 51 -17.98 1.79 -17.80
CA TYR A 51 -18.06 0.38 -17.42
C TYR A 51 -19.46 -0.14 -17.71
N ARG A 52 -19.54 -1.19 -18.53
CA ARG A 52 -20.75 -1.98 -18.77
C ARG A 52 -20.53 -3.39 -18.21
N TYR A 53 -21.54 -3.89 -17.52
CA TYR A 53 -21.49 -5.19 -16.84
C TYR A 53 -22.60 -6.07 -17.38
N PHE A 54 -22.30 -7.35 -17.54
CA PHE A 54 -23.25 -8.33 -18.07
C PHE A 54 -23.14 -9.61 -17.25
N VAL A 55 -24.23 -10.34 -17.19
CA VAL A 55 -24.24 -11.70 -16.66
C VAL A 55 -24.59 -12.68 -17.75
N ARG A 56 -23.93 -13.84 -17.73
CA ARG A 56 -24.24 -14.96 -18.63
C ARG A 56 -24.69 -16.15 -17.82
N THR A 57 -25.88 -16.65 -18.12
CA THR A 57 -26.44 -17.86 -17.51
C THR A 57 -25.94 -19.11 -18.24
N SER A 58 -26.12 -20.29 -17.64
CA SER A 58 -25.61 -21.57 -18.20
C SER A 58 -26.21 -21.95 -19.56
N ASP A 59 -27.35 -21.36 -19.93
CA ASP A 59 -27.98 -21.48 -21.25
C ASP A 59 -27.39 -20.50 -22.30
N ALA A 60 -26.29 -19.82 -21.96
CA ALA A 60 -25.61 -18.79 -22.75
C ALA A 60 -26.41 -17.50 -22.97
N THR A 61 -27.52 -17.30 -22.26
CA THR A 61 -28.25 -16.02 -22.29
C THR A 61 -27.42 -14.93 -21.61
N ILE A 62 -27.17 -13.82 -22.31
CA ILE A 62 -26.42 -12.67 -21.78
C ILE A 62 -27.38 -11.53 -21.49
N THR A 63 -27.34 -11.01 -20.27
CA THR A 63 -28.16 -9.88 -19.82
C THR A 63 -27.28 -8.75 -19.33
N GLU A 64 -27.52 -7.53 -19.82
CA GLU A 64 -26.83 -6.33 -19.33
C GLU A 64 -27.38 -5.89 -17.96
N LEU A 65 -26.48 -5.58 -17.03
CA LEU A 65 -26.80 -5.03 -15.71
C LEU A 65 -26.86 -3.50 -15.80
N VAL A 66 -28.06 -3.00 -16.06
CA VAL A 66 -28.30 -1.56 -16.25
C VAL A 66 -28.67 -0.86 -14.94
N ASN A 67 -28.36 0.44 -14.87
CA ASN A 67 -28.84 1.33 -13.82
C ASN A 67 -29.18 2.70 -14.43
N THR A 68 -30.41 2.84 -14.93
CA THR A 68 -30.84 4.05 -15.64
C THR A 68 -31.48 5.06 -14.70
N LYS A 69 -31.53 6.32 -15.12
CA LYS A 69 -32.21 7.38 -14.37
C LYS A 69 -33.66 7.51 -14.83
N ASN A 70 -34.56 7.66 -13.88
CA ASN A 70 -35.95 8.01 -14.15
C ASN A 70 -36.10 9.50 -14.52
N ALA A 71 -37.33 9.93 -14.80
CA ALA A 71 -37.67 11.32 -15.12
C ALA A 71 -37.27 12.34 -14.04
N GLN A 72 -37.05 11.89 -12.79
CA GLN A 72 -36.61 12.71 -11.66
C GLN A 72 -35.09 12.64 -11.44
N ASN A 73 -34.32 12.18 -12.45
CA ASN A 73 -32.86 12.01 -12.38
C ASN A 73 -32.37 11.05 -11.27
N LYS A 74 -33.23 10.17 -10.76
CA LYS A 74 -32.86 9.16 -9.75
C LYS A 74 -32.56 7.83 -10.43
N TYR A 75 -31.47 7.20 -10.00
CA TYR A 75 -31.12 5.84 -10.40
C TYR A 75 -32.18 4.85 -9.94
N GLN A 76 -32.52 3.89 -10.80
CA GLN A 76 -33.60 2.92 -10.58
C GLN A 76 -33.10 1.56 -10.05
N GLU A 77 -31.78 1.32 -10.07
CA GLU A 77 -31.13 0.11 -9.55
C GLU A 77 -31.63 -1.21 -10.18
N GLU A 78 -31.99 -1.19 -11.46
CA GLU A 78 -32.63 -2.32 -12.17
C GLU A 78 -31.79 -3.61 -12.11
N TYR A 79 -30.46 -3.49 -12.15
CA TYR A 79 -29.53 -4.60 -11.97
C TYR A 79 -29.77 -5.42 -10.69
N LYS A 80 -30.24 -4.80 -9.60
CA LYS A 80 -30.55 -5.53 -8.35
C LYS A 80 -31.72 -6.48 -8.55
N THR A 81 -32.77 -6.02 -9.24
CA THR A 81 -33.95 -6.84 -9.56
C THR A 81 -33.58 -7.96 -10.53
N THR A 82 -32.76 -7.66 -11.54
CA THR A 82 -32.24 -8.68 -12.48
C THR A 82 -31.49 -9.77 -11.74
N LEU A 83 -30.54 -9.40 -10.88
CA LEU A 83 -29.74 -10.36 -10.11
C LEU A 83 -30.58 -11.12 -9.10
N GLU A 84 -31.48 -10.45 -8.38
CA GLU A 84 -32.40 -11.11 -7.45
C GLU A 84 -33.24 -12.16 -8.16
N ASN A 85 -33.72 -11.87 -9.37
CA ASN A 85 -34.45 -12.83 -10.20
C ASN A 85 -33.61 -14.03 -10.63
N LEU A 86 -32.37 -13.80 -11.05
CA LEU A 86 -31.45 -14.85 -11.49
C LEU A 86 -30.95 -15.72 -10.33
N THR A 87 -30.93 -15.18 -9.11
CA THR A 87 -30.45 -15.86 -7.90
C THR A 87 -31.56 -16.21 -6.91
N LYS A 88 -32.82 -16.27 -7.34
CA LYS A 88 -34.00 -16.56 -6.48
C LYS A 88 -33.89 -17.82 -5.64
N ASN A 89 -33.14 -18.81 -6.12
CA ASN A 89 -32.91 -20.08 -5.45
C ASN A 89 -31.79 -20.03 -4.40
N SER A 90 -31.19 -18.86 -4.17
CA SER A 90 -30.18 -18.61 -3.15
C SER A 90 -30.74 -17.70 -2.04
N ASN A 91 -30.13 -17.75 -0.85
CA ASN A 91 -30.47 -16.84 0.26
C ASN A 91 -29.73 -15.48 0.17
N LEU A 92 -29.23 -15.10 -1.02
CA LEU A 92 -28.44 -13.89 -1.21
C LEU A 92 -29.33 -12.65 -1.39
N SER A 93 -28.92 -11.54 -0.80
CA SER A 93 -29.65 -10.27 -0.89
C SER A 93 -28.92 -9.27 -1.77
N THR A 94 -29.66 -8.61 -2.66
CA THR A 94 -29.15 -7.55 -3.54
C THR A 94 -29.25 -6.14 -2.94
N LYS A 95 -29.82 -5.98 -1.73
CA LYS A 95 -30.10 -4.67 -1.12
C LYS A 95 -28.87 -3.77 -0.99
N LYS A 96 -27.74 -4.34 -0.55
CA LYS A 96 -26.46 -3.62 -0.36
C LYS A 96 -25.53 -3.69 -1.58
N LEU A 97 -26.00 -4.24 -2.70
CA LEU A 97 -25.20 -4.38 -3.90
C LEU A 97 -24.99 -3.02 -4.55
N ASN A 98 -23.79 -2.76 -5.04
CA ASN A 98 -23.47 -1.59 -5.86
C ASN A 98 -23.15 -2.04 -7.29
N LEU A 99 -23.46 -1.20 -8.28
CA LEU A 99 -23.10 -1.46 -9.68
C LEU A 99 -21.61 -1.14 -9.92
N THR A 100 -20.73 -1.90 -9.26
CA THR A 100 -19.27 -1.84 -9.43
C THR A 100 -18.72 -3.25 -9.63
N LEU A 101 -17.65 -3.37 -10.41
CA LEU A 101 -17.03 -4.67 -10.71
C LEU A 101 -16.76 -5.49 -9.44
N TYR A 102 -16.15 -4.87 -8.42
CA TYR A 102 -15.84 -5.52 -7.14
C TYR A 102 -17.10 -6.02 -6.41
N SER A 103 -18.15 -5.20 -6.33
CA SER A 103 -19.38 -5.58 -5.63
C SER A 103 -20.14 -6.69 -6.36
N LEU A 104 -20.21 -6.61 -7.69
CA LEU A 104 -20.85 -7.63 -8.53
C LEU A 104 -20.08 -8.95 -8.49
N LYS A 105 -18.75 -8.89 -8.58
CA LYS A 105 -17.86 -10.05 -8.48
C LYS A 105 -18.11 -10.81 -7.19
N GLY A 106 -18.11 -10.11 -6.05
CA GLY A 106 -18.39 -10.71 -4.74
C GLY A 106 -19.74 -11.42 -4.68
N PHE A 107 -20.80 -10.77 -5.16
CA PHE A 107 -22.15 -11.34 -5.15
C PHE A 107 -22.29 -12.59 -6.04
N ILE A 108 -21.74 -12.54 -7.25
CA ILE A 108 -21.84 -13.64 -8.22
C ILE A 108 -20.96 -14.83 -7.78
N ASP A 109 -19.80 -14.55 -7.18
CA ASP A 109 -18.92 -15.56 -6.59
C ASP A 109 -19.60 -16.28 -5.41
N ASP A 110 -20.21 -15.52 -4.49
CA ASP A 110 -21.01 -16.07 -3.38
C ASP A 110 -22.19 -16.92 -3.91
N TYR A 111 -22.86 -16.47 -4.98
CA TYR A 111 -23.93 -17.24 -5.63
C TYR A 111 -23.42 -18.57 -6.18
N ASN A 112 -22.38 -18.52 -7.01
CA ASN A 112 -21.79 -19.71 -7.62
C ASN A 112 -21.34 -20.74 -6.56
N GLY A 113 -20.69 -20.28 -5.49
CA GLY A 113 -20.30 -21.14 -4.37
C GLY A 113 -21.49 -21.73 -3.59
N SER A 114 -22.65 -21.07 -3.59
CA SER A 114 -23.86 -21.58 -2.93
C SER A 114 -24.60 -22.65 -3.73
N VAL A 115 -24.45 -22.68 -5.06
CA VAL A 115 -25.19 -23.56 -5.98
C VAL A 115 -24.35 -24.65 -6.63
N ASP A 116 -23.02 -24.56 -6.52
CA ASP A 116 -22.07 -25.56 -7.02
C ASP A 116 -20.98 -25.83 -5.96
N VAL A 117 -20.98 -27.05 -5.43
CA VAL A 117 -20.03 -27.52 -4.41
C VAL A 117 -18.59 -27.61 -4.92
N ASN A 118 -18.40 -27.73 -6.24
CA ASN A 118 -17.08 -27.82 -6.86
C ASN A 118 -16.54 -26.46 -7.29
N TYR A 119 -17.34 -25.40 -7.16
CA TYR A 119 -16.96 -24.05 -7.55
C TYR A 119 -15.72 -23.57 -6.80
N GLN A 120 -14.74 -23.06 -7.55
CA GLN A 120 -13.54 -22.44 -7.01
C GLN A 120 -13.70 -20.94 -7.05
N SER A 121 -13.83 -20.33 -5.86
CA SER A 121 -13.97 -18.88 -5.71
C SER A 121 -12.82 -18.14 -6.39
N SER A 122 -13.20 -17.14 -7.17
CA SER A 122 -12.33 -16.15 -7.81
C SER A 122 -12.10 -14.90 -6.94
N VAL A 123 -12.79 -14.79 -5.80
CA VAL A 123 -12.72 -13.65 -4.89
C VAL A 123 -11.76 -13.95 -3.73
N THR A 124 -10.62 -13.26 -3.75
CA THR A 124 -9.76 -13.21 -2.56
C THR A 124 -10.23 -12.06 -1.66
N LYS A 125 -10.88 -12.37 -0.54
CA LYS A 125 -11.27 -11.34 0.44
C LYS A 125 -9.99 -10.72 1.02
N SER A 126 -9.79 -9.42 0.86
CA SER A 126 -8.64 -8.74 1.46
C SER A 126 -8.83 -8.65 2.98
N VAL A 127 -7.86 -9.13 3.75
CA VAL A 127 -7.84 -8.98 5.21
C VAL A 127 -6.69 -8.05 5.56
N VAL A 128 -6.98 -6.98 6.28
CA VAL A 128 -5.95 -6.06 6.79
C VAL A 128 -5.21 -6.73 7.93
N LYS A 129 -3.88 -6.66 7.88
CA LYS A 129 -2.98 -7.15 8.89
C LYS A 129 -2.14 -6.00 9.43
N LEU A 130 -2.12 -5.89 10.75
CA LEU A 130 -1.33 -4.91 11.47
C LEU A 130 -0.09 -5.55 12.07
N ARG A 131 1.01 -4.81 12.09
CA ARG A 131 2.23 -5.19 12.80
C ARG A 131 2.77 -4.02 13.59
N LEU A 132 3.25 -4.30 14.79
CA LEU A 132 3.93 -3.32 15.63
C LEU A 132 5.41 -3.72 15.76
N ALA A 133 6.30 -2.75 15.65
CA ALA A 133 7.73 -2.93 15.86
C ALA A 133 8.29 -1.89 16.83
N GLY A 134 9.23 -2.30 17.67
CA GLY A 134 10.13 -1.41 18.40
C GLY A 134 11.54 -1.57 17.85
N PHE A 135 12.29 -0.47 17.73
CA PHE A 135 13.65 -0.48 17.20
C PHE A 135 14.58 0.45 17.96
N GLY A 136 15.88 0.16 17.87
CA GLY A 136 16.98 0.99 18.35
C GLY A 136 18.14 0.94 17.36
N GLY A 137 19.02 1.93 17.41
CA GLY A 137 20.07 2.05 16.42
C GLY A 137 20.97 3.26 16.60
N VAL A 138 21.71 3.55 15.54
CA VAL A 138 22.58 4.73 15.45
C VAL A 138 22.26 5.48 14.17
N THR A 139 22.35 6.81 14.23
CA THR A 139 22.22 7.67 13.05
C THR A 139 23.27 8.77 13.09
N ASN A 140 23.72 9.23 11.92
CA ASN A 140 24.47 10.48 11.79
C ASN A 140 23.59 11.68 11.40
N ASN A 141 22.27 11.50 11.34
CA ASN A 141 21.31 12.48 10.84
C ASN A 141 21.76 13.04 9.47
N PRO A 142 21.74 12.23 8.40
CA PRO A 142 22.37 12.60 7.13
C PRO A 142 21.81 13.89 6.52
N PHE A 143 20.58 14.29 6.84
CA PHE A 143 19.96 15.51 6.33
C PHE A 143 20.22 16.76 7.19
N VAL A 144 20.95 16.60 8.30
CA VAL A 144 21.34 17.70 9.19
C VAL A 144 22.84 17.94 9.03
N LYS A 145 23.27 19.21 9.05
CA LYS A 145 24.69 19.55 8.98
C LYS A 145 25.45 18.87 10.11
N ASN A 146 26.38 17.98 9.78
CA ASN A 146 27.18 17.21 10.73
C ASN A 146 28.62 17.07 10.18
N PRO A 147 29.43 18.15 10.23
CA PRO A 147 30.77 18.22 9.63
C PRO A 147 31.72 17.09 10.06
N ASP A 148 31.57 16.63 11.29
CA ASP A 148 32.40 15.58 11.88
C ASP A 148 31.84 14.17 11.65
N ASN A 149 30.69 14.05 10.96
CA ASN A 149 29.98 12.80 10.70
C ASN A 149 29.74 11.96 11.97
N LYS A 150 29.47 12.63 13.11
CA LYS A 150 29.28 11.99 14.41
C LYS A 150 27.97 11.21 14.45
N LYS A 151 27.98 10.08 15.14
CA LYS A 151 26.82 9.20 15.29
C LYS A 151 26.19 9.39 16.66
N VAL A 152 24.87 9.35 16.70
CA VAL A 152 24.06 9.41 17.90
C VAL A 152 23.12 8.22 17.97
N ALA A 153 22.65 7.91 19.18
CA ALA A 153 21.69 6.85 19.37
C ALA A 153 20.30 7.28 18.88
N GLN A 154 19.54 6.30 18.40
CA GLN A 154 18.14 6.48 18.05
C GLN A 154 17.31 5.29 18.51
N PHE A 155 16.02 5.53 18.75
CA PHE A 155 15.05 4.50 19.07
C PHE A 155 13.65 4.92 18.68
N GLY A 156 12.75 3.96 18.53
CA GLY A 156 11.40 4.27 18.07
C GLY A 156 10.47 3.08 17.98
N ILE A 157 9.27 3.37 17.50
CA ILE A 157 8.23 2.39 17.22
C ILE A 157 7.67 2.59 15.82
N GLU A 158 7.18 1.52 15.21
CA GLU A 158 6.58 1.54 13.89
C GLU A 158 5.31 0.68 13.87
N LEU A 159 4.21 1.25 13.36
CA LEU A 159 2.98 0.55 13.03
C LEU A 159 2.92 0.34 11.52
N GLU A 160 2.87 -0.92 11.08
CA GLU A 160 2.74 -1.31 9.68
C GLU A 160 1.34 -1.86 9.39
N VAL A 161 0.76 -1.44 8.27
CA VAL A 161 -0.50 -1.91 7.72
C VAL A 161 -0.22 -2.60 6.38
N GLN A 162 -0.65 -3.85 6.23
CA GLN A 162 -0.51 -4.61 4.98
C GLN A 162 -1.71 -5.54 4.76
N GLU A 163 -1.84 -6.05 3.54
CA GLU A 163 -2.84 -7.08 3.21
C GLU A 163 -2.33 -8.50 3.57
N SER A 164 -3.21 -9.37 4.06
CA SER A 164 -2.86 -10.69 4.61
C SER A 164 -2.99 -11.86 3.61
N ASN A 165 -3.93 -11.80 2.66
CA ASN A 165 -4.35 -12.99 1.90
C ASN A 165 -3.60 -13.20 0.59
N ILE A 166 -2.88 -12.19 0.15
CA ILE A 166 -1.88 -12.28 -0.92
C ILE A 166 -0.53 -12.16 -0.20
N ASN A 167 0.56 -12.72 -0.74
CA ASN A 167 1.94 -12.43 -0.27
C ASN A 167 2.26 -10.95 -0.51
N SER A 168 1.53 -10.06 0.18
CA SER A 168 1.41 -8.66 -0.16
C SER A 168 2.78 -8.04 -0.02
N ARG A 169 3.23 -7.49 -1.15
CA ARG A 169 4.52 -6.83 -1.21
C ARG A 169 4.41 -5.39 -0.73
N HIS A 170 3.21 -4.90 -0.52
CA HIS A 170 2.94 -3.50 -0.26
C HIS A 170 2.50 -3.30 1.18
N ALA A 171 3.05 -2.29 1.82
CA ALA A 171 2.63 -1.87 3.14
C ALA A 171 2.75 -0.35 3.29
N ILE A 172 1.90 0.21 4.13
CA ILE A 172 2.03 1.58 4.63
C ILE A 172 2.49 1.46 6.08
N PHE A 173 3.36 2.36 6.52
CA PHE A 173 3.81 2.40 7.91
C PHE A 173 3.79 3.82 8.47
N LEU A 174 3.47 3.90 9.75
CA LEU A 174 3.61 5.10 10.58
C LEU A 174 4.74 4.82 11.59
N GLN A 175 5.71 5.72 11.66
CA GLN A 175 6.90 5.58 12.50
C GLN A 175 6.99 6.77 13.47
N LEU A 176 7.34 6.48 14.71
CA LEU A 176 7.79 7.46 15.69
C LEU A 176 9.25 7.14 16.03
N LYS A 177 10.15 8.08 15.76
CA LYS A 177 11.59 7.96 15.96
C LYS A 177 12.07 9.08 16.88
N HIS A 178 12.91 8.77 17.85
CA HIS A 178 13.63 9.76 18.65
C HIS A 178 15.13 9.58 18.45
N VAL A 179 15.82 10.69 18.19
CA VAL A 179 17.27 10.78 18.09
C VAL A 179 17.78 11.54 19.31
N THR A 180 18.69 10.91 20.05
CA THR A 180 19.23 11.46 21.29
C THR A 180 20.09 12.69 21.02
N GLU A 181 20.31 13.50 22.05
CA GLU A 181 21.16 14.67 21.98
C GLU A 181 22.56 14.34 21.43
N SER A 182 23.03 15.16 20.49
CA SER A 182 24.38 15.09 19.92
C SER A 182 25.34 16.05 20.59
N ASP A 183 26.58 15.60 20.84
CA ASP A 183 27.69 16.46 21.26
C ASP A 183 28.07 17.50 20.18
N PHE A 184 27.71 17.24 18.92
CA PHE A 184 27.74 18.24 17.86
C PHE A 184 26.43 19.04 17.91
N GLY A 185 26.44 20.19 18.58
CA GLY A 185 25.35 21.17 18.54
C GLY A 185 24.21 21.00 19.55
N LYS A 186 24.32 20.12 20.56
CA LYS A 186 23.29 19.88 21.59
C LYS A 186 21.88 19.74 20.99
N TYR A 187 21.78 18.92 19.95
CA TYR A 187 20.59 18.79 19.12
C TYR A 187 19.92 17.44 19.33
N SER A 188 18.60 17.43 19.55
CA SER A 188 17.78 16.21 19.61
C SER A 188 16.50 16.37 18.80
N THR A 189 15.94 15.25 18.34
CA THR A 189 14.76 15.27 17.45
C THR A 189 13.81 14.14 17.78
N THR A 190 12.52 14.46 17.78
CA THR A 190 11.45 13.48 17.68
C THR A 190 10.76 13.62 16.33
N GLU A 191 10.78 12.58 15.51
CA GLU A 191 10.19 12.52 14.18
C GLU A 191 8.96 11.61 14.19
N VAL A 192 7.85 12.09 13.63
CA VAL A 192 6.72 11.27 13.19
C VAL A 192 6.78 11.16 11.67
N GLY A 193 6.96 9.95 11.15
CA GLY A 193 7.12 9.69 9.72
C GLY A 193 6.01 8.80 9.16
N LEU A 194 5.46 9.17 8.00
CA LEU A 194 4.57 8.31 7.22
C LEU A 194 5.31 7.81 5.98
N GLY A 195 5.21 6.51 5.73
CA GLY A 195 5.94 5.88 4.65
C GLY A 195 5.28 4.69 4.01
N TYR A 196 5.89 4.27 2.92
CA TYR A 196 5.48 3.15 2.09
C TYR A 196 6.62 2.13 1.99
N ARG A 197 6.28 0.85 2.01
CA ARG A 197 7.24 -0.26 1.96
C ARG A 197 6.87 -1.21 0.83
N PHE A 198 7.86 -1.53 0.00
CA PHE A 198 7.78 -2.52 -1.05
C PHE A 198 8.75 -3.68 -0.78
N ARG A 199 8.20 -4.89 -0.61
CA ARG A 199 8.97 -6.12 -0.40
C ARG A 199 9.38 -6.72 -1.74
N ILE A 200 10.67 -6.61 -2.02
CA ILE A 200 11.32 -7.20 -3.19
C ILE A 200 11.34 -8.72 -3.05
N VAL A 201 11.71 -9.19 -1.85
CA VAL A 201 11.62 -10.60 -1.45
C VAL A 201 10.62 -10.69 -0.30
N ASN A 202 9.62 -11.58 -0.42
CA ASN A 202 8.60 -11.80 0.61
C ASN A 202 8.34 -13.30 0.75
N THR A 203 9.07 -13.95 1.66
CA THR A 203 8.94 -15.38 1.96
C THR A 203 8.43 -15.57 3.38
N LYS A 204 8.12 -16.82 3.76
CA LYS A 204 7.77 -17.13 5.15
C LYS A 204 8.92 -16.76 6.09
N ALA A 205 10.14 -17.22 5.84
CA ALA A 205 11.26 -17.03 6.76
C ALA A 205 11.89 -15.62 6.70
N PHE A 206 11.86 -14.97 5.54
CA PHE A 206 12.64 -13.77 5.27
C PHE A 206 11.92 -12.81 4.35
N SER A 207 12.02 -11.51 4.63
CA SER A 207 11.62 -10.45 3.70
C SER A 207 12.75 -9.45 3.52
N LEU A 208 12.96 -9.00 2.27
CA LEU A 208 13.82 -7.88 1.92
C LEU A 208 12.97 -6.81 1.27
N TYR A 209 13.10 -5.57 1.72
CA TYR A 209 12.27 -4.47 1.25
C TYR A 209 13.06 -3.19 1.03
N ALA A 210 12.51 -2.37 0.14
CA ALA A 210 12.80 -0.95 0.07
C ALA A 210 11.64 -0.19 0.74
N ASN A 211 11.95 0.90 1.43
CA ASN A 211 10.96 1.78 2.01
C ASN A 211 11.20 3.24 1.60
N MET A 212 10.15 4.04 1.70
CA MET A 212 10.18 5.46 1.41
C MET A 212 9.34 6.20 2.45
N LYS A 213 9.94 7.11 3.24
CA LYS A 213 9.19 8.08 4.06
C LYS A 213 8.84 9.26 3.16
N PHE A 214 7.55 9.50 2.92
CA PHE A 214 7.10 10.57 2.04
C PHE A 214 6.57 11.80 2.79
N ALA A 215 6.31 11.69 4.09
CA ALA A 215 5.95 12.83 4.93
C ALA A 215 6.54 12.67 6.33
N THR A 216 7.07 13.75 6.89
CA THR A 216 7.66 13.77 8.24
C THR A 216 7.25 15.01 9.00
N VAL A 217 7.01 14.87 10.31
CA VAL A 217 6.90 15.98 11.26
C VAL A 217 8.04 15.84 12.26
N ASN A 218 8.91 16.83 12.32
CA ASN A 218 10.10 16.85 13.17
C ASN A 218 9.93 17.87 14.29
N PHE A 219 10.05 17.43 15.54
CA PHE A 219 10.15 18.29 16.72
C PHE A 219 11.60 18.30 17.18
N SER A 220 12.28 19.42 16.96
CA SER A 220 13.70 19.58 17.25
C SER A 220 13.91 20.45 18.48
N LYS A 221 14.92 20.09 19.29
CA LYS A 221 15.43 20.93 20.38
C LYS A 221 16.92 21.14 20.19
N SER A 222 17.37 22.38 20.36
CA SER A 222 18.78 22.77 20.23
C SER A 222 19.15 23.83 21.26
N THR A 223 20.36 23.77 21.82
CA THR A 223 20.88 24.82 22.70
C THR A 223 21.98 25.59 21.97
N ILE A 224 21.77 26.89 21.77
CA ILE A 224 22.78 27.77 21.17
C ILE A 224 23.45 28.62 22.25
N ASN A 225 24.75 28.84 22.09
CA ASN A 225 25.55 29.71 22.94
C ASN A 225 26.10 30.86 22.10
N TYR A 226 25.82 32.10 22.49
CA TYR A 226 26.35 33.29 21.82
C TYR A 226 26.74 34.36 22.84
N PHE A 227 27.72 35.19 22.48
CA PHE A 227 28.09 36.36 23.27
C PHE A 227 27.21 37.55 22.88
N ASN A 228 26.67 38.26 23.87
CA ASN A 228 25.96 39.51 23.62
C ASN A 228 26.93 40.68 23.40
N GLU A 229 26.39 41.87 23.13
CA GLU A 229 27.19 43.11 22.94
C GLU A 229 28.05 43.49 24.16
N SER A 230 27.81 42.87 25.33
CA SER A 230 28.56 43.07 26.57
C SER A 230 29.54 41.93 26.89
N ASP A 231 29.83 41.04 25.92
CA ASP A 231 30.72 39.88 26.07
C ASP A 231 30.28 38.87 27.16
N VAL A 232 28.97 38.83 27.44
CA VAL A 232 28.36 37.83 28.32
C VAL A 232 27.86 36.65 27.50
N LEU A 233 28.23 35.44 27.90
CA LEU A 233 27.74 34.20 27.30
C LEU A 233 26.25 34.01 27.62
N ILE A 234 25.40 34.05 26.60
CA ILE A 234 23.98 33.71 26.67
C ILE A 234 23.79 32.30 26.13
N THR A 235 23.03 31.50 26.87
CA THR A 235 22.57 30.17 26.47
C THR A 235 21.07 30.26 26.20
N GLU A 236 20.66 29.90 24.98
CA GLU A 236 19.27 29.92 24.54
C GLU A 236 18.84 28.54 24.07
N ASP A 237 17.70 28.07 24.58
CA ASP A 237 17.08 26.82 24.17
C ASP A 237 16.04 27.09 23.09
N LEU A 238 16.28 26.55 21.90
CA LEU A 238 15.41 26.65 20.74
C LEU A 238 14.59 25.36 20.60
N SER A 239 13.29 25.52 20.34
CA SER A 239 12.39 24.42 20.01
C SER A 239 11.66 24.74 18.71
N GLU A 240 11.72 23.82 17.75
CA GLU A 240 11.16 24.01 16.42
C GLU A 240 10.32 22.79 16.01
N ALA A 241 9.26 23.03 15.24
CA ALA A 241 8.45 22.00 14.62
C ALA A 241 8.44 22.23 13.10
N ALA A 242 8.84 21.22 12.32
CA ALA A 242 8.89 21.28 10.87
C ALA A 242 8.07 20.14 10.26
N PHE A 243 7.36 20.44 9.17
CA PHE A 243 6.70 19.43 8.32
C PHE A 243 7.38 19.41 6.96
N ASP A 244 7.77 18.22 6.53
CA ASP A 244 8.49 18.01 5.27
C ASP A 244 7.85 16.89 4.44
N VAL A 245 8.06 16.95 3.12
CA VAL A 245 7.69 15.89 2.16
C VAL A 245 8.96 15.38 1.47
N PRO A 246 9.86 14.67 2.18
CA PRO A 246 11.25 14.56 1.71
C PRO A 246 11.49 13.43 0.70
N PHE A 247 10.60 12.43 0.65
CA PHE A 247 10.80 11.17 -0.08
C PHE A 247 12.15 10.52 0.28
N ILE A 248 12.34 10.19 1.56
CA ILE A 248 13.56 9.54 2.10
C ILE A 248 13.50 8.05 1.79
N PHE A 249 14.53 7.51 1.14
CA PHE A 249 14.63 6.11 0.76
C PHE A 249 15.51 5.33 1.72
N GLY A 250 15.09 4.09 1.98
CA GLY A 250 15.83 3.13 2.76
C GLY A 250 15.60 1.70 2.31
N VAL A 251 16.36 0.79 2.92
CA VAL A 251 16.24 -0.66 2.74
C VAL A 251 16.16 -1.33 4.09
N GLY A 252 15.54 -2.50 4.14
CA GLY A 252 15.53 -3.29 5.36
C GLY A 252 15.15 -4.74 5.12
N ALA A 253 15.30 -5.52 6.17
CA ALA A 253 15.01 -6.94 6.16
C ALA A 253 14.25 -7.36 7.41
N ASP A 254 13.28 -8.26 7.23
CA ASP A 254 12.58 -8.93 8.33
C ASP A 254 12.99 -10.41 8.34
N ILE A 255 13.51 -10.90 9.46
CA ILE A 255 13.90 -12.30 9.69
C ILE A 255 12.92 -12.90 10.70
N ARG A 256 12.14 -13.91 10.29
CA ARG A 256 11.16 -14.55 11.17
C ARG A 256 11.85 -15.32 12.29
N ILE A 257 11.42 -15.09 13.53
CA ILE A 257 11.89 -15.83 14.72
C ILE A 257 10.82 -16.79 15.23
N THR A 258 9.55 -16.37 15.24
CA THR A 258 8.42 -17.21 15.66
C THR A 258 7.31 -17.19 14.60
N LYS A 259 6.21 -17.90 14.85
CA LYS A 259 5.02 -17.82 13.97
C LYS A 259 4.49 -16.38 13.85
N ASN A 260 4.72 -15.53 14.86
CA ASN A 260 4.12 -14.22 14.94
C ASN A 260 5.10 -13.05 15.07
N SER A 261 6.42 -13.30 15.01
CA SER A 261 7.44 -12.27 15.23
C SER A 261 8.69 -12.38 14.37
N PHE A 262 9.38 -11.25 14.25
CA PHE A 262 10.51 -11.01 13.36
C PHE A 262 11.56 -10.13 14.05
N ILE A 263 12.84 -10.38 13.77
CA ILE A 263 13.89 -9.39 13.92
C ILE A 263 13.91 -8.52 12.67
N THR A 264 14.03 -7.22 12.84
CA THR A 264 14.05 -6.25 11.75
C THR A 264 15.40 -5.56 11.70
N LEU A 265 15.97 -5.44 10.50
CA LEU A 265 17.17 -4.69 10.23
C LEU A 265 16.82 -3.55 9.26
N GLY A 266 17.27 -2.34 9.54
CA GLY A 266 16.98 -1.16 8.73
C GLY A 266 18.24 -0.38 8.39
N PHE A 267 18.29 0.10 7.15
CA PHE A 267 19.15 1.19 6.71
C PHE A 267 18.26 2.26 6.05
N ASN A 268 17.72 3.20 6.83
CA ASN A 268 16.48 3.90 6.46
C ASN A 268 16.68 5.24 5.74
N GLU A 269 17.84 5.89 5.92
CA GLU A 269 18.10 7.25 5.44
C GLU A 269 19.25 7.27 4.45
N LEU A 270 19.12 6.53 3.34
CA LEU A 270 20.15 6.44 2.29
C LEU A 270 20.28 7.75 1.51
N PHE A 271 19.14 8.30 1.10
CA PHE A 271 19.05 9.57 0.39
C PHE A 271 17.60 10.07 0.43
N ALA A 272 17.40 11.35 0.15
CA ALA A 272 16.08 11.96 -0.05
C ALA A 272 16.02 12.62 -1.44
N LEU A 273 14.82 12.79 -2.00
CA LEU A 273 14.67 13.48 -3.29
C LEU A 273 14.62 15.00 -3.13
N LEU A 274 14.00 15.49 -2.04
CA LEU A 274 13.72 16.91 -1.84
C LEU A 274 14.54 17.55 -0.70
N ILE A 275 15.47 16.81 -0.09
CA ILE A 275 16.36 17.32 0.96
C ILE A 275 17.79 16.82 0.70
N ASP A 276 18.76 17.72 0.82
CA ASP A 276 20.17 17.40 0.63
C ASP A 276 20.77 16.68 1.84
N ASN A 277 21.70 15.75 1.59
CA ASN A 277 22.47 15.04 2.61
C ASN A 277 23.51 15.93 3.33
N GLN A 278 23.51 17.25 3.13
CA GLN A 278 24.41 18.21 3.81
C GLN A 278 25.92 17.84 3.81
N GLY A 279 26.38 17.08 2.81
CA GLY A 279 27.77 16.58 2.71
C GLY A 279 28.06 15.28 3.49
N ASN A 280 27.08 14.71 4.18
CA ASN A 280 27.21 13.48 4.96
C ASN A 280 27.14 12.22 4.08
N PHE A 281 27.94 11.21 4.45
CA PHE A 281 27.71 9.84 3.99
C PHE A 281 26.63 9.19 4.87
N PRO A 282 25.51 8.71 4.32
CA PRO A 282 24.37 8.24 5.11
C PRO A 282 24.76 7.09 6.03
N THR A 283 24.50 7.26 7.33
CA THR A 283 24.68 6.21 8.33
C THR A 283 23.47 6.22 9.25
N ASP A 284 22.46 5.41 8.93
CA ASP A 284 21.25 5.24 9.73
C ASP A 284 20.96 3.74 9.84
N PHE A 285 21.41 3.10 10.91
CA PHE A 285 21.24 1.65 11.08
C PHE A 285 20.34 1.37 12.27
N THR A 286 19.34 0.52 12.07
CA THR A 286 18.42 0.10 13.13
C THR A 286 18.32 -1.42 13.21
N ILE A 287 18.18 -1.92 14.44
CA ILE A 287 17.76 -3.28 14.75
C ILE A 287 16.50 -3.20 15.61
N GLY A 288 15.55 -4.10 15.35
CA GLY A 288 14.26 -4.06 16.02
C GLY A 288 13.60 -5.42 16.14
N TYR A 289 12.50 -5.44 16.89
CA TYR A 289 11.63 -6.58 17.05
C TYR A 289 10.21 -6.20 16.61
N LYS A 290 9.65 -6.98 15.70
CA LYS A 290 8.34 -6.76 15.07
C LYS A 290 7.44 -7.96 15.30
N PHE A 291 6.17 -7.74 15.60
CA PHE A 291 5.18 -8.80 15.76
C PHE A 291 3.87 -8.45 15.08
N ASN A 292 3.09 -9.48 14.68
CA ASN A 292 1.75 -9.24 14.15
C ASN A 292 0.77 -9.05 15.32
N LEU A 293 -0.14 -8.09 15.17
CA LEU A 293 -1.26 -7.86 16.09
C LEU A 293 -2.41 -8.82 15.79
#